data_AF-A0A259DGB6-F1
#
_entry.id   AF-A0A259DGB6-F1
#
_cell.length_a   1.000
_cell.length_b   1.000
_cell.length_c   1.000
_cell.angle_alpha   90.00
_cell.angle_beta   90.00
_cell.angle_gamma   90.00
#
_symmetry.space_group_name_H-M   'P 1'
#
loop_
_entity.id
_entity.type
_entity.pdbx_description
1 polymer ?
#
loop_
_entity_poly.entity_id
_entity_poly.type
_entity_poly.pdbx_seq_one_letter_code
_entity_poly.pdbx_strand_id
1 'polypeptide(L)' 'MPITLGPHTLTPPVLLAPLAGITDLPFRRLVARFGAGLVVSEMVASEEVVRARPEARARAELGLGEQAT' A
#
# COMPACT_ATOMS: atom_id res chain seq x y z
N MET A 1 -19.80 -4.63 -8.67
CA MET A 1 -19.36 -4.20 -10.01
C MET A 1 -17.85 -4.00 -9.95
N PRO A 2 -17.03 -4.73 -10.73
CA PRO A 2 -15.58 -4.56 -10.74
C PRO A 2 -15.17 -3.22 -11.38
N ILE A 3 -14.00 -2.70 -11.00
CA ILE A 3 -13.36 -1.55 -11.64
C ILE A 3 -12.05 -2.00 -12.30
N THR A 4 -11.75 -1.48 -13.50
CA THR A 4 -10.52 -1.77 -14.22
C THR A 4 -9.57 -0.56 -14.15
N LEU A 5 -8.35 -0.78 -13.66
CA LEU A 5 -7.27 0.19 -13.61
C LEU A 5 -6.08 -0.33 -14.43
N GLY A 6 -5.90 0.22 -15.63
CA GLY A 6 -4.92 -0.31 -16.58
C GLY A 6 -5.15 -1.83 -16.83
N PRO A 7 -4.13 -2.69 -16.65
CA PRO A 7 -4.28 -4.13 -16.82
C PRO A 7 -4.90 -4.87 -15.62
N HIS A 8 -5.25 -4.17 -14.54
CA HIS A 8 -5.74 -4.78 -13.30
C HIS A 8 -7.24 -4.63 -13.14
N THR A 9 -7.94 -5.74 -12.88
CA THR A 9 -9.37 -5.75 -12.51
C THR A 9 -9.49 -5.92 -11.01
N LEU A 10 -10.10 -4.95 -10.32
CA LEU A 10 -10.27 -4.96 -8.87
C LEU A 10 -11.65 -5.50 -8.49
N THR A 11 -11.66 -6.56 -7.69
CA THR A 11 -12.86 -7.14 -7.06
C THR A 11 -12.54 -7.50 -5.62
N PRO A 12 -13.18 -6.87 -4.62
CA PRO A 12 -14.18 -5.80 -4.72
C PRO A 12 -13.58 -4.47 -5.23
N PRO A 13 -14.41 -3.51 -5.70
CA PRO A 13 -13.96 -2.18 -6.11
C PRO A 13 -13.65 -1.29 -4.90
N VAL A 14 -12.92 -1.81 -3.92
CA VAL A 14 -12.54 -1.13 -2.67
C VAL A 14 -11.03 -0.99 -2.65
N LEU A 15 -10.57 0.24 -2.47
CA LEU A 15 -9.16 0.57 -2.45
C LEU A 15 -8.82 1.23 -1.11
N LEU A 16 -7.68 0.87 -0.53
CA LEU A 16 -7.15 1.61 0.59
C LEU A 16 -6.51 2.91 0.12
N ALA A 17 -6.93 4.05 0.69
CA ALA A 17 -6.32 5.34 0.41
C ALA A 17 -4.93 5.45 1.08
N PRO A 18 -3.91 6.01 0.40
CA PRO A 18 -2.60 6.25 1.02
C PRO A 18 -2.68 7.47 1.94
N LEU A 19 -2.38 7.29 3.23
CA LEU A 19 -2.47 8.34 4.25
C LEU A 19 -1.17 8.37 5.07
N ALA A 20 -0.51 9.53 5.10
CA ALA A 20 0.76 9.71 5.81
C ALA A 20 0.57 9.57 7.32
N GLY A 21 1.41 8.76 7.96
CA GLY A 21 1.35 8.43 9.38
C GLY A 21 0.18 7.54 9.80
N ILE A 22 -0.63 7.04 8.86
CA ILE A 22 -1.84 6.26 9.17
C ILE A 22 -1.78 4.88 8.52
N THR A 23 -1.49 4.78 7.22
CA THR A 23 -1.51 3.50 6.49
C THR A 23 -0.15 2.81 6.51
N ASP A 24 0.37 2.58 7.71
CA ASP A 24 1.61 1.83 7.93
C ASP A 24 1.48 0.34 7.54
N LEU A 25 2.57 -0.42 7.60
CA LEU A 25 2.59 -1.81 7.15
C LEU A 25 1.63 -2.74 7.94
N PRO A 26 1.59 -2.70 9.30
CA PRO A 26 0.59 -3.43 10.07
C PRO A 26 -0.86 -3.11 9.70
N PHE A 27 -1.21 -1.82 9.56
CA PHE A 27 -2.56 -1.39 9.18
C PHE A 27 -2.96 -1.97 7.83
N ARG A 28 -2.06 -1.89 6.85
CA ARG A 28 -2.29 -2.39 5.49
C ARG A 28 -2.46 -3.90 5.43
N ARG A 29 -1.69 -4.65 6.24
CA ARG A 29 -1.87 -6.10 6.39
C ARG A 29 -3.25 -6.45 6.93
N LEU A 30 -3.72 -5.70 7.91
CA LEU A 30 -5.06 -5.89 8.45
C LEU A 30 -6.13 -5.64 7.37
N VAL A 31 -6.04 -4.53 6.65
CA VAL A 31 -7.00 -4.20 5.55
C VAL A 31 -6.96 -5.25 4.45
N ALA A 32 -5.78 -5.74 4.06
CA ALA A 32 -5.64 -6.81 3.07
C ALA A 32 -6.37 -8.09 3.50
N ARG A 33 -6.32 -8.45 4.79
CA ARG A 33 -7.06 -9.61 5.35
C ARG A 33 -8.58 -9.46 5.28
N PHE A 34 -9.10 -8.23 5.16
CA PHE A 34 -10.53 -7.97 4.92
C PHE A 34 -10.93 -8.04 3.44
N GLY A 35 -9.99 -8.30 2.53
CA GLY A 35 -10.29 -8.49 1.11
C GLY A 35 -10.47 -7.20 0.32
N ALA A 36 -9.77 -6.12 0.68
CA ALA A 36 -9.70 -4.94 -0.18
C ALA A 36 -9.13 -5.31 -1.57
N GLY A 37 -9.74 -4.78 -2.64
CA GLY A 37 -9.32 -5.09 -4.01
C GLY A 37 -7.96 -4.53 -4.37
N LEU A 38 -7.55 -3.44 -3.73
CA LEU A 38 -6.19 -2.90 -3.83
C LEU A 38 -5.73 -2.28 -2.52
N VAL A 39 -4.50 -2.59 -2.13
CA VAL A 39 -3.80 -1.99 -0.98
C VAL A 39 -2.49 -1.40 -1.50
N VAL A 40 -2.25 -0.12 -1.22
CA VAL A 40 -1.06 0.64 -1.64
C VAL A 40 -0.13 0.92 -0.46
N SER A 41 1.09 1.42 -0.66
CA SER A 41 1.97 1.84 0.43
C SER A 41 1.41 3.05 1.21
N GLU A 42 2.06 3.41 2.31
CA GLU A 42 1.81 4.70 2.95
C GLU A 42 2.11 5.86 1.98
N MET A 43 1.49 7.01 2.20
CA MET A 43 1.85 8.24 1.49
C MET A 43 3.24 8.71 1.93
N VAL A 44 4.13 8.92 0.97
CA VAL A 44 5.50 9.39 1.20
C VAL A 44 5.77 10.62 0.35
N ALA A 45 6.43 11.62 0.93
CA ALA A 45 6.78 12.84 0.20
C ALA A 45 7.89 12.55 -0.82
N SER A 46 7.71 12.99 -2.08
CA SER A 46 8.64 12.72 -3.17
C SER A 46 10.06 13.23 -2.88
N GLU A 47 10.20 14.37 -2.20
CA GLU A 47 11.50 14.93 -1.83
C GLU A 47 12.28 13.99 -0.91
N GLU A 48 11.61 13.33 0.04
CA GLU A 48 12.25 12.39 0.96
C GLU A 48 12.70 11.11 0.24
N VAL A 49 11.92 10.65 -0.74
CA VAL A 49 12.26 9.50 -1.59
C VAL A 49 13.49 9.81 -2.45
N VAL A 50 13.51 10.97 -3.12
CA VAL A 50 14.63 11.42 -3.97
C VAL A 50 15.91 11.58 -3.16
N ARG A 51 15.79 12.06 -1.91
CA ARG A 51 16.93 12.18 -0.99
C ARG A 51 17.31 10.86 -0.30
N ALA A 52 16.68 9.75 -0.67
CA ALA A 52 16.91 8.42 -0.12
C ALA A 52 16.85 8.38 1.43
N ARG A 53 15.93 9.15 2.03
CA ARG A 53 15.73 9.14 3.48
C ARG A 53 15.31 7.72 3.92
N PRO A 54 15.93 7.13 4.96
CA PRO A 54 15.59 5.77 5.41
C PRO A 54 14.11 5.62 5.78
N GLU A 55 13.52 6.62 6.44
CA GLU A 55 12.11 6.63 6.83
C GLU A 55 11.17 6.59 5.62
N ALA A 56 11.49 7.34 4.57
CA ALA A 56 10.71 7.34 3.33
C ALA A 56 10.69 5.96 2.67
N ARG A 57 11.82 5.25 2.69
CA ARG A 57 11.89 3.87 2.21
C ARG A 57 11.07 2.92 3.07
N ALA A 58 11.15 3.05 4.40
CA ALA A 58 10.38 2.21 5.31
C ALA A 58 8.86 2.37 5.12
N ARG A 59 8.38 3.61 4.93
CA ARG A 59 6.95 3.90 4.64
C ARG A 59 6.50 3.37 3.28
N ALA A 60 7.39 3.37 2.29
CA ALA A 60 7.13 2.86 0.93
C ALA A 60 7.18 1.32 0.83
N GLU A 61 7.67 0.62 1.86
CA GLU A 61 7.82 -0.84 1.85
C GLU A 61 6.47 -1.54 1.61
N LEU A 62 6.45 -2.54 0.72
CA LEU A 62 5.25 -3.28 0.36
C LEU A 62 5.11 -4.59 1.15
N GLY A 63 6.19 -5.05 1.80
CA GLY A 63 6.17 -6.29 2.60
C GLY A 63 6.10 -7.55 1.73
N LEU A 64 6.52 -7.46 0.47
CA LEU A 64 6.49 -8.56 -0.52
C LEU A 64 7.42 -9.74 -0.17
N GLY A 65 8.30 -9.57 0.82
CA GLY A 65 9.23 -10.61 1.30
C GLY A 65 8.76 -11.39 2.53
N GLU A 66 7.61 -11.05 3.13
CA GLU A 66 7.12 -11.69 4.37
C GLU A 66 6.03 -12.75 4.14
N GLN A 67 5.68 -13.04 2.89
CA GLN A 67 4.77 -14.12 2.50
C GLN A 67 5.55 -15.43 2.34
N ALA A 68 6.18 -15.91 3.41
CA ALA A 68 6.81 -17.23 3.46
C ALA A 68 6.87 -17.75 4.90
N THR A 69 5.71 -18.04 5.50
CA THR A 69 5.52 -19.06 6.56
C THR A 69 4.05 -19.43 6.61
#